data_AF-A0A3C0XIN6-F1
#
_entry.id   AF-A0A3C0XIN6-F1
#
_cell.length_a   1.000
_cell.length_b   1.000
_cell.length_c   1.000
_cell.angle_alpha   90.00
_cell.angle_beta   90.00
_cell.angle_gamma   90.00
#
_symmetry.space_group_name_H-M   'P 1'
#
loop_
_entity.id
_entity.type
_entity.pdbx_description
1 polymer ?
#
loop_
_entity_poly.entity_id
_entity_poly.type
_entity_poly.pdbx_seq_one_letter_code
_entity_poly.pdbx_strand_id
1 'polypeptide(L)'
;EPRPIPRANAAVRRVDEGLAALGVAQPVPEPVFVARPNAAVRQAVRVRDGRRERDALCELDASGIRITGLAAPLFIAWPDARAISVDGGYVVVVSPAGSIAIGIALDSVTEPGLAPAFAAVLEAGRNGTLEPNTGALHELGLGIDRTLEIFGDADDPVVPLAVGAVVVFVGLVLLAALPTILELVAHLEPAPGAFALMPRIAFFDPRVIVAAFALSSALAVIVGQFALGPAAMAWARGTLRGWHRNASGLEATARLAIARLMLVSRVAGLIAGVAIVSLLPSAFARAVIDGDGIHEASGLPFLSSDHSWADVSDVVSLAVGFGERAEGFDTMLVFSDGERLSTRGRDLAGGTVRQIYDFARVNLR
;
A
#
# COMPACT_ATOMS: atom_id res chain seq x y z
N GLU A 1 -34.41 41.61 -4.16
CA GLU A 1 -33.29 41.67 -3.21
C GLU A 1 -32.76 40.28 -2.92
N PRO A 2 -31.52 39.94 -3.28
CA PRO A 2 -30.92 38.69 -2.85
C PRO A 2 -30.37 38.83 -1.42
N ARG A 3 -30.74 37.91 -0.53
CA ARG A 3 -30.24 37.82 0.85
C ARG A 3 -28.76 37.39 0.87
N PRO A 4 -27.93 37.94 1.78
CA PRO A 4 -26.54 37.51 1.91
C PRO A 4 -26.44 36.12 2.54
N ILE A 5 -25.63 35.25 1.92
CA ILE A 5 -25.25 33.94 2.43
C ILE A 5 -24.35 34.16 3.67
N PRO A 6 -24.61 33.50 4.81
CA PRO A 6 -23.76 33.64 5.99
C PRO A 6 -22.39 32.99 5.72
N ARG A 7 -21.32 33.74 5.97
CA ARG A 7 -19.92 33.30 5.82
C ARG A 7 -19.65 32.04 6.65
N ALA A 8 -19.39 30.92 5.97
CA ALA A 8 -19.01 29.62 6.53
C ALA A 8 -17.80 29.69 7.51
N ASN A 9 -16.98 30.73 7.40
CA ASN A 9 -15.79 30.94 8.24
C ASN A 9 -16.09 31.22 9.73
N ALA A 10 -17.30 31.65 10.08
CA ALA A 10 -17.63 31.98 11.48
C ALA A 10 -18.03 30.76 12.33
N ALA A 11 -18.55 29.70 11.69
CA ALA A 11 -18.96 28.48 12.38
C ALA A 11 -17.79 27.51 12.60
N VAL A 12 -16.90 27.40 11.62
CA VAL A 12 -15.66 26.58 11.70
C VAL A 12 -14.78 27.06 12.85
N ARG A 13 -14.60 28.38 12.98
CA ARG A 13 -13.76 28.96 14.04
C ARG A 13 -14.28 28.72 15.46
N ARG A 14 -15.60 28.64 15.67
CA ARG A 14 -16.19 28.36 17.00
C ARG A 14 -16.09 26.89 17.41
N VAL A 15 -16.07 25.96 16.45
CA VAL A 15 -15.98 24.52 16.74
C VAL A 15 -14.52 24.13 17.03
N ASP A 16 -13.57 24.71 16.31
CA ASP A 16 -12.14 24.51 16.57
C ASP A 16 -11.71 25.12 17.92
N GLU A 17 -12.24 26.28 18.31
CA GLU A 17 -12.03 26.87 19.64
C GLU A 17 -12.62 25.99 20.77
N GLY A 18 -13.72 25.29 20.51
CA GLY A 18 -14.35 24.36 21.46
C GLY A 18 -13.62 23.01 21.62
N LEU A 19 -12.99 22.51 20.55
CA LEU A 19 -12.22 21.27 20.56
C LEU A 19 -10.79 21.46 21.07
N ALA A 20 -10.20 22.63 20.85
CA ALA A 20 -8.92 23.03 21.45
C ALA A 20 -9.03 23.15 22.99
N ALA A 21 -10.18 23.59 23.51
CA ALA A 21 -10.46 23.63 24.95
C ALA A 21 -10.56 22.24 25.61
N LEU A 22 -10.76 21.17 24.81
CA LEU A 22 -10.88 19.79 25.29
C LEU A 22 -9.58 18.98 25.18
N GLY A 23 -8.50 19.55 24.63
CA GLY A 23 -7.17 18.90 24.58
C GLY A 23 -7.06 17.66 23.69
N VAL A 24 -8.06 17.37 22.84
CA VAL A 24 -8.12 16.14 22.01
C VAL A 24 -7.51 16.33 20.62
N ALA A 25 -7.31 17.56 20.16
CA ALA A 25 -6.63 17.85 18.90
C ALA A 25 -5.49 18.84 19.16
N GLN A 26 -4.24 18.42 18.92
CA GLN A 26 -3.22 19.42 18.59
C GLN A 26 -3.63 20.02 17.24
N PRO A 27 -3.83 21.35 17.14
CA PRO A 27 -3.93 21.97 15.84
C PRO A 27 -2.66 21.58 15.08
N VAL A 28 -2.83 21.01 13.89
CA VAL A 28 -1.71 20.89 12.94
C VAL A 28 -1.16 22.32 12.86
N PRO A 29 0.10 22.57 13.26
CA PRO A 29 0.62 23.92 13.25
C PRO A 29 0.54 24.38 11.81
N GLU A 30 -0.36 25.33 11.53
CA GLU A 30 -0.35 26.06 10.28
C GLU A 30 1.09 26.54 10.10
N PRO A 31 1.77 26.16 9.01
CA PRO A 31 3.10 26.68 8.78
C PRO A 31 2.96 28.20 8.76
N VAL A 32 3.67 28.89 9.66
CA VAL A 32 3.67 30.35 9.69
C VAL A 32 4.43 30.81 8.45
N PHE A 33 3.69 31.03 7.37
CA PHE A 33 4.23 31.53 6.12
C PHE A 33 4.42 33.05 6.24
N VAL A 34 5.67 33.49 6.33
CA VAL A 34 5.99 34.92 6.33
C VAL A 34 5.85 35.46 4.90
N ALA A 35 4.65 35.92 4.58
CA ALA A 35 4.26 36.48 3.30
C ALA A 35 5.00 37.79 2.96
N ARG A 36 5.54 37.90 1.74
CA ARG A 36 6.10 39.18 1.22
C ARG A 36 5.06 40.00 0.45
N PRO A 37 4.90 41.31 0.71
CA PRO A 37 3.84 42.14 0.13
C PRO A 37 3.86 42.29 -1.40
N ASN A 38 4.95 41.95 -2.09
CA ASN A 38 5.12 42.17 -3.54
C ASN A 38 5.04 40.87 -4.38
N ALA A 39 4.65 39.74 -3.81
CA ALA A 39 4.47 38.50 -4.59
C ALA A 39 3.23 38.62 -5.49
N ALA A 40 3.40 38.44 -6.79
CA ALA A 40 2.32 38.43 -7.78
C ALA A 40 1.43 37.18 -7.65
N VAL A 41 2.01 36.08 -7.18
CA VAL A 41 1.32 34.79 -7.02
C VAL A 41 1.76 34.16 -5.72
N ARG A 42 0.82 33.54 -5.00
CA ARG A 42 1.10 32.69 -3.84
C ARG A 42 0.28 31.42 -3.96
N GLN A 43 0.96 30.29 -4.07
CA GLN A 43 0.31 29.01 -4.25
C GLN A 43 0.96 27.97 -3.35
N ALA A 44 0.14 27.20 -2.62
CA ALA A 44 0.61 26.02 -1.93
C ALA A 44 1.05 24.98 -2.96
N VAL A 45 2.26 24.44 -2.78
CA VAL A 45 2.86 23.48 -3.69
C VAL A 45 3.46 22.31 -2.91
N ARG A 46 3.59 21.18 -3.58
CA ARG A 46 4.46 20.09 -3.15
C ARG A 46 5.72 20.07 -3.97
N VAL A 47 6.83 20.19 -3.29
CA VAL A 47 8.15 20.10 -3.90
C VAL A 47 8.69 18.70 -3.70
N ARG A 48 9.14 18.09 -4.79
CA ARG A 48 9.89 16.83 -4.76
C ARG A 48 11.38 17.15 -4.86
N ASP A 49 12.09 16.86 -3.77
CA ASP A 49 13.55 16.90 -3.68
C ASP A 49 14.05 15.46 -3.52
N GLY A 50 14.58 14.88 -4.60
CA GLY A 50 14.94 13.47 -4.67
C GLY A 50 13.76 12.54 -4.38
N ARG A 51 13.84 11.77 -3.28
CA ARG A 51 12.79 10.80 -2.86
C ARG A 51 11.76 11.37 -1.87
N ARG A 52 11.87 12.63 -1.45
CA ARG A 52 10.99 13.23 -0.44
C ARG A 52 10.10 14.29 -1.07
N GLU A 53 8.80 14.20 -0.82
CA GLU A 53 7.82 15.26 -1.10
C GLU A 53 7.60 16.08 0.17
N ARG A 54 7.55 17.40 0.02
CA ARG A 54 7.28 18.33 1.13
C ARG A 54 6.30 19.41 0.70
N ASP A 55 5.42 19.76 1.61
CA ASP A 55 4.53 20.91 1.45
C ASP A 55 5.38 22.18 1.58
N ALA A 56 5.18 23.10 0.65
CA ALA A 56 5.91 24.35 0.53
C ALA A 56 4.98 25.44 -0.01
N LEU A 57 5.36 26.69 0.17
CA LEU A 57 4.70 27.83 -0.45
C LEU A 57 5.55 28.33 -1.60
N CYS A 58 4.97 28.34 -2.80
CA CYS A 58 5.55 28.97 -3.97
C CYS A 58 5.04 30.40 -4.09
N GLU A 59 5.96 31.35 -4.07
CA GLU A 59 5.71 32.74 -4.38
C GLU A 59 6.39 33.10 -5.71
N LEU A 60 5.64 33.74 -6.60
CA LEU A 60 6.18 34.24 -7.88
C LEU A 60 6.17 35.76 -7.83
N ASP A 61 7.28 36.38 -8.21
CA ASP A 61 7.41 37.83 -8.33
C ASP A 61 8.19 38.20 -9.60
N ALA A 62 8.42 39.50 -9.81
CA ALA A 62 9.17 40.00 -10.96
C ALA A 62 10.64 39.54 -10.99
N SER A 63 11.18 39.05 -9.86
CA SER A 63 12.58 38.63 -9.73
C SER A 63 12.77 37.13 -9.98
N GLY A 64 11.77 36.30 -9.69
CA GLY A 64 11.86 34.87 -9.90
C GLY A 64 10.82 34.03 -9.17
N ILE A 65 11.17 32.76 -9.00
CA ILE A 65 10.42 31.76 -8.25
C ILE A 65 11.03 31.66 -6.85
N ARG A 66 10.25 31.88 -5.81
CA ARG A 66 10.66 31.64 -4.42
C ARG A 66 9.84 30.51 -3.82
N ILE A 67 10.52 29.56 -3.19
CA ILE A 67 9.90 28.44 -2.51
C ILE A 67 10.32 28.48 -1.04
N THR A 68 9.33 28.56 -0.17
CA THR A 68 9.49 28.60 1.29
C THR A 68 8.82 27.39 1.94
N GLY A 69 9.21 27.02 3.16
CA GLY A 69 8.73 25.78 3.83
C GLY A 69 9.64 24.56 3.61
N LEU A 70 10.69 24.69 2.79
CA LEU A 70 11.80 23.74 2.72
C LEU A 70 12.79 23.96 3.87
N ALA A 71 13.68 22.99 4.11
CA ALA A 71 14.73 23.11 5.13
C ALA A 71 15.68 24.29 4.83
N ALA A 72 15.90 24.59 3.56
CA ALA A 72 16.52 25.82 3.09
C ALA A 72 15.58 26.47 2.06
N PRO A 73 15.22 27.77 2.22
CA PRO A 73 14.40 28.46 1.24
C PRO A 73 15.12 28.52 -0.10
N LEU A 74 14.40 28.19 -1.17
CA LEU A 74 14.95 28.18 -2.53
C LEU A 74 14.49 29.44 -3.27
N PHE A 75 15.40 30.05 -4.02
CA PHE A 75 15.10 31.13 -4.93
C PHE A 75 15.74 30.85 -6.29
N ILE A 76 14.95 30.89 -7.35
CA ILE A 76 15.40 30.72 -8.74
C ILE A 76 15.04 32.01 -9.45
N ALA A 77 16.05 32.79 -9.84
CA ALA A 77 15.82 33.98 -10.64
C ALA A 77 15.31 33.58 -12.03
N TRP A 78 14.48 34.42 -12.68
CA TRP A 78 13.99 34.12 -14.03
C TRP A 78 15.09 33.81 -15.06
N PRO A 79 16.23 34.54 -15.09
CA PRO A 79 17.35 34.21 -15.98
C PRO A 79 17.98 32.83 -15.71
N ASP A 80 17.84 32.32 -14.49
CA ASP A 80 18.37 31.02 -14.08
C ASP A 80 17.39 29.87 -14.39
N ALA A 81 16.12 30.15 -14.72
CA ALA A 81 15.13 29.15 -15.12
C ALA A 81 15.31 28.73 -16.59
N ARG A 82 16.28 27.84 -16.83
CA ARG A 82 16.71 27.43 -18.18
C ARG A 82 15.65 26.66 -18.95
N ALA A 83 14.92 25.78 -18.28
CA ALA A 83 13.85 24.99 -18.87
C ALA A 83 12.70 24.78 -17.88
N ILE A 84 11.48 24.80 -18.39
CA ILE A 84 10.25 24.51 -17.66
C ILE A 84 9.53 23.43 -18.47
N SER A 85 9.27 22.28 -17.85
CA SER A 85 8.55 21.17 -18.49
C SER A 85 7.57 20.54 -17.53
N VAL A 86 6.61 19.77 -18.06
CA VAL A 86 5.66 19.01 -17.25
C VAL A 86 6.03 17.54 -17.32
N ASP A 87 6.24 16.91 -16.17
CA ASP A 87 6.51 15.48 -16.06
C ASP A 87 5.73 14.88 -14.88
N GLY A 88 4.98 13.81 -15.15
CA GLY A 88 4.25 13.05 -14.12
C GLY A 88 3.30 13.88 -13.24
N GLY A 89 2.73 14.98 -13.74
CA GLY A 89 1.88 15.88 -12.94
C GLY A 89 2.64 16.89 -12.08
N TYR A 90 3.95 17.02 -12.28
CA TYR A 90 4.80 18.02 -11.67
C TYR A 90 5.35 18.95 -12.76
N VAL A 91 5.58 20.20 -12.40
CA VAL A 91 6.33 21.15 -13.22
C VAL A 91 7.79 21.08 -12.82
N VAL A 92 8.64 20.64 -13.74
CA VAL A 92 10.08 20.52 -13.55
C VAL A 92 10.73 21.81 -14.03
N VAL A 93 11.41 22.51 -13.12
CA VAL A 93 12.20 23.71 -13.41
C VAL A 93 13.67 23.34 -13.34
N VAL A 94 14.40 23.54 -14.43
CA VAL A 94 15.85 23.30 -14.50
C VAL A 94 16.60 24.61 -14.30
N SER A 95 17.49 24.63 -13.31
CA SER A 95 18.34 25.77 -12.97
C SER A 95 19.82 25.37 -12.87
N PRO A 96 20.78 26.33 -12.83
CA PRO A 96 22.19 26.03 -12.60
C PRO A 96 22.45 25.27 -11.29
N ALA A 97 21.60 25.46 -10.28
CA ALA A 97 21.70 24.79 -8.99
C ALA A 97 21.14 23.35 -8.99
N GLY A 98 20.44 22.95 -10.07
CA GLY A 98 19.79 21.65 -10.20
C GLY A 98 18.37 21.75 -10.75
N SER A 99 17.70 20.60 -10.86
CA SER A 99 16.28 20.51 -11.22
C SER A 99 15.41 20.37 -9.98
N ILE A 100 14.24 21.03 -10.01
CA ILE A 100 13.22 20.92 -8.97
C ILE A 100 11.88 20.57 -9.61
N ALA A 101 11.15 19.63 -9.01
CA ALA A 101 9.81 19.26 -9.42
C ALA A 101 8.77 19.86 -8.45
N ILE A 102 7.86 20.67 -8.98
CA ILE A 102 6.87 21.45 -8.24
C ILE A 102 5.48 21.01 -8.70
N GLY A 103 4.70 20.40 -7.80
CA GLY A 103 3.29 20.06 -8.04
C GLY A 103 2.41 21.06 -7.32
N ILE A 104 1.33 21.52 -7.94
CA ILE A 104 0.34 22.33 -7.22
C ILE A 104 -0.32 21.45 -6.16
N ALA A 105 -0.32 21.93 -4.93
CA ALA A 105 -1.03 21.29 -3.84
C ALA A 105 -2.28 22.11 -3.52
N LEU A 106 -3.44 21.47 -3.60
CA LEU A 106 -4.65 21.97 -2.96
C LEU A 106 -4.82 21.17 -1.67
N ASP A 107 -5.03 21.82 -0.53
CA ASP A 107 -5.19 21.19 0.79
C ASP A 107 -4.19 20.02 1.05
N SER A 108 -2.89 20.25 0.82
CA SER A 108 -1.79 19.27 1.00
C SER A 108 -1.78 18.01 0.11
N VAL A 109 -2.65 17.93 -0.91
CA VAL A 109 -2.65 16.85 -1.92
C VAL A 109 -2.27 17.43 -3.29
N THR A 110 -1.34 16.80 -3.99
CA THR A 110 -0.89 17.23 -5.33
C THR A 110 -2.00 17.05 -6.38
N GLU A 111 -2.20 18.04 -7.25
CA GLU A 111 -3.08 18.00 -8.42
C GLU A 111 -2.31 17.95 -9.74
N PRO A 112 -2.13 16.76 -10.33
CA PRO A 112 -1.45 16.58 -11.62
C PRO A 112 -2.08 17.38 -12.76
N GLY A 113 -3.41 17.53 -12.74
CA GLY A 113 -4.17 18.21 -13.80
C GLY A 113 -3.87 19.70 -13.89
N LEU A 114 -3.37 20.32 -12.82
CA LEU A 114 -3.03 21.74 -12.79
C LEU A 114 -1.59 22.04 -13.25
N ALA A 115 -0.76 21.01 -13.41
CA ALA A 115 0.64 21.18 -13.79
C ALA A 115 0.82 21.91 -15.14
N PRO A 116 0.05 21.63 -16.21
CA PRO A 116 0.16 22.37 -17.47
C PRO A 116 -0.17 23.87 -17.32
N ALA A 117 -1.24 24.20 -16.58
CA ALA A 117 -1.60 25.59 -16.31
C ALA A 117 -0.54 26.30 -15.46
N PHE A 118 0.02 25.60 -14.48
CA PHE A 118 1.12 26.14 -13.67
C PHE A 118 2.41 26.36 -14.47
N ALA A 119 2.74 25.45 -15.38
CA ALA A 119 3.89 25.61 -16.26
C ALA A 119 3.72 26.85 -17.16
N ALA A 120 2.51 27.10 -17.68
CA ALA A 120 2.21 28.31 -18.43
C ALA A 120 2.38 29.59 -17.59
N VAL A 121 2.03 29.55 -16.30
CA VAL A 121 2.29 30.66 -15.36
C VAL A 121 3.78 30.90 -15.18
N LEU A 122 4.58 29.85 -14.99
CA LEU A 122 6.04 29.98 -14.85
C LEU A 122 6.69 30.50 -16.14
N GLU A 123 6.20 30.08 -17.31
CA GLU A 123 6.67 30.57 -18.60
C GLU A 123 6.29 32.05 -18.83
N ALA A 124 5.08 32.46 -18.43
CA ALA A 124 4.69 33.87 -18.44
C ALA A 124 5.57 34.72 -17.51
N GLY A 125 5.90 34.19 -16.32
CA GLY A 125 6.89 34.78 -15.40
C GLY A 125 8.26 34.95 -16.04
N ARG A 126 8.78 33.88 -16.65
CA ARG A 126 10.08 33.88 -17.33
C ARG A 126 10.15 34.89 -18.47
N ASN A 127 9.05 35.06 -19.21
CA ASN A 127 8.96 35.99 -20.34
C ASN A 127 8.64 37.43 -19.91
N GLY A 128 8.43 37.70 -18.62
CA GLY A 128 8.06 39.02 -18.12
C GLY A 128 6.63 39.45 -18.46
N THR A 129 5.76 38.52 -18.87
CA THR A 129 4.35 38.78 -19.25
C THR A 129 3.38 38.33 -18.16
N LEU A 130 3.85 38.24 -16.91
CA LEU A 130 3.04 37.82 -15.77
C LEU A 130 2.17 38.98 -15.30
N GLU A 131 0.93 39.02 -15.73
CA GLU A 131 -0.04 40.02 -15.32
C GLU A 131 -0.96 39.52 -14.20
N PRO A 132 -1.19 40.30 -13.14
CA PRO A 132 -2.17 39.95 -12.11
C PRO A 132 -3.58 39.91 -12.70
N ASN A 133 -4.29 38.79 -12.51
CA ASN A 133 -5.70 38.58 -12.86
C ASN A 133 -6.04 38.39 -14.36
N THR A 134 -5.04 38.26 -15.25
CA THR A 134 -5.23 37.99 -16.68
C THR A 134 -4.30 36.87 -17.17
N GLY A 135 -4.52 36.39 -18.41
CA GLY A 135 -3.65 35.41 -19.07
C GLY A 135 -3.49 34.09 -18.31
N ALA A 136 -2.24 33.62 -18.18
CA ALA A 136 -1.93 32.31 -17.58
C ALA A 136 -2.37 32.18 -16.12
N LEU A 137 -2.38 33.28 -15.35
CA LEU A 137 -2.82 33.25 -13.96
C LEU A 137 -4.33 33.11 -13.82
N HIS A 138 -5.08 33.75 -14.72
CA HIS A 138 -6.52 33.57 -14.78
C HIS A 138 -6.89 32.13 -15.15
N GLU A 139 -6.22 31.56 -16.15
CA GLU A 139 -6.41 30.16 -16.56
C GLU A 139 -6.07 29.17 -15.43
N LEU A 140 -5.02 29.45 -14.65
CA LEU A 140 -4.71 28.65 -13.47
C LEU A 140 -5.82 28.75 -12.41
N GLY A 141 -6.36 29.95 -12.18
CA GLY A 141 -7.49 30.17 -11.28
C GLY A 141 -8.74 29.40 -11.72
N LEU A 142 -9.11 29.50 -13.00
CA LEU A 142 -10.22 28.72 -13.57
C LEU A 142 -9.98 27.20 -13.46
N GLY A 143 -8.74 26.76 -13.66
CA GLY A 143 -8.35 25.37 -13.47
C GLY A 143 -8.55 24.90 -12.04
N ILE A 144 -8.16 25.71 -11.05
CA ILE A 144 -8.37 25.45 -9.63
C ILE A 144 -9.88 25.37 -9.34
N ASP A 145 -10.66 26.37 -9.76
CA ASP A 145 -12.11 26.41 -9.53
C ASP A 145 -12.83 25.19 -10.13
N ARG A 146 -12.50 24.83 -11.38
CA ARG A 146 -13.03 23.62 -12.02
C ARG A 146 -12.64 22.35 -11.27
N THR A 147 -11.42 22.29 -10.75
CA THR A 147 -10.95 21.14 -9.99
C THR A 147 -11.71 21.01 -8.67
N LEU A 148 -12.03 22.12 -8.00
CA LEU A 148 -12.87 22.14 -6.81
C LEU A 148 -14.32 21.73 -7.11
N GLU A 149 -14.88 22.18 -8.23
CA GLU A 149 -16.21 21.76 -8.70
C GLU A 149 -16.26 20.24 -8.95
N ILE A 150 -15.25 19.69 -9.62
CA ILE A 150 -15.12 18.25 -9.86
C ILE A 150 -15.09 17.46 -8.54
N PHE A 151 -14.49 17.96 -7.47
CA PHE A 151 -14.55 17.26 -6.17
C PHE A 151 -15.94 17.29 -5.58
N GLY A 152 -16.68 18.39 -5.72
CA GLY A 152 -18.08 18.45 -5.32
C GLY A 152 -18.92 17.41 -6.06
N ASP A 153 -18.76 17.34 -7.37
CA ASP A 153 -19.51 16.41 -8.24
C ASP A 153 -19.11 14.94 -8.04
N ALA A 154 -17.86 14.69 -7.63
CA ALA A 154 -17.33 13.35 -7.41
C ALA A 154 -17.65 12.76 -6.02
N ASP A 155 -18.50 13.40 -5.20
CA ASP A 155 -19.00 12.83 -3.93
C ASP A 155 -19.99 11.68 -4.16
N ASP A 156 -19.53 10.63 -4.85
CA ASP A 156 -20.31 9.44 -5.14
C ASP A 156 -20.06 8.37 -4.06
N PRO A 157 -21.06 8.02 -3.23
CA PRO A 157 -20.92 6.96 -2.23
C PRO A 157 -20.70 5.57 -2.86
N VAL A 158 -20.96 5.39 -4.16
CA VAL A 158 -20.78 4.12 -4.88
C VAL A 158 -19.31 3.76 -5.02
N VAL A 159 -18.40 4.73 -5.19
CA VAL A 159 -16.96 4.47 -5.40
C VAL A 159 -16.33 3.68 -4.24
N PRO A 160 -16.39 4.13 -2.96
CA PRO A 160 -15.81 3.37 -1.85
C PRO A 160 -16.50 2.03 -1.64
N LEU A 161 -17.81 1.95 -1.91
CA LEU A 161 -18.60 0.73 -1.74
C LEU A 161 -18.22 -0.32 -2.78
N ALA A 162 -18.06 0.08 -4.05
CA ALA A 162 -17.62 -0.79 -5.13
C ALA A 162 -16.20 -1.30 -4.89
N VAL A 163 -15.26 -0.43 -4.52
CA VAL A 163 -13.88 -0.84 -4.22
C VAL A 163 -13.85 -1.77 -3.00
N GLY A 164 -14.56 -1.42 -1.93
CA GLY A 164 -14.68 -2.28 -0.75
C GLY A 164 -15.30 -3.64 -1.04
N ALA A 165 -16.35 -3.70 -1.85
CA ALA A 165 -17.00 -4.94 -2.27
C ALA A 165 -16.04 -5.83 -3.08
N VAL A 166 -15.26 -5.26 -3.99
CA VAL A 166 -14.22 -6.00 -4.73
C VAL A 166 -13.16 -6.55 -3.78
N VAL A 167 -12.66 -5.75 -2.83
CA VAL A 167 -11.69 -6.20 -1.83
C VAL A 167 -12.22 -7.40 -1.04
N VAL A 168 -13.46 -7.33 -0.56
CA VAL A 168 -14.07 -8.40 0.23
C VAL A 168 -14.30 -9.65 -0.63
N PHE A 169 -14.94 -9.51 -1.79
CA PHE A 169 -15.31 -10.65 -2.62
C PHE A 169 -14.06 -11.36 -3.18
N VAL A 170 -13.13 -10.60 -3.77
CA VAL A 170 -11.87 -11.16 -4.28
C VAL A 170 -11.02 -11.69 -3.12
N GLY A 171 -11.02 -11.00 -1.97
CA GLY A 171 -10.31 -11.46 -0.77
C GLY A 171 -10.79 -12.82 -0.29
N LEU A 172 -12.10 -13.04 -0.24
CA LEU A 172 -12.68 -14.34 0.15
C LEU A 172 -12.38 -15.45 -0.87
N VAL A 173 -12.44 -15.13 -2.17
CA VAL A 173 -12.07 -16.08 -3.23
C VAL A 173 -10.59 -16.46 -3.12
N LEU A 174 -9.70 -15.47 -2.94
CA LEU A 174 -8.28 -15.71 -2.75
C LEU A 174 -7.98 -16.45 -1.45
N LEU A 175 -8.72 -16.19 -0.38
CA LEU A 175 -8.56 -16.90 0.90
C LEU A 175 -8.84 -18.41 0.74
N ALA A 176 -9.84 -18.75 -0.07
CA ALA A 176 -10.16 -20.15 -0.38
C ALA A 176 -9.17 -20.78 -1.38
N ALA A 177 -8.70 -20.00 -2.37
CA ALA A 177 -7.87 -20.52 -3.46
C ALA A 177 -6.37 -20.57 -3.15
N LEU A 178 -5.85 -19.61 -2.38
CA LEU A 178 -4.41 -19.44 -2.16
C LEU A 178 -3.75 -20.66 -1.51
N PRO A 179 -4.35 -21.32 -0.49
CA PRO A 179 -3.82 -22.57 0.04
C PRO A 179 -3.67 -23.65 -1.03
N THR A 180 -4.73 -23.90 -1.82
CA THR A 180 -4.72 -24.91 -2.88
C THR A 180 -3.70 -24.60 -3.96
N ILE A 181 -3.55 -23.32 -4.34
CA ILE A 181 -2.54 -22.88 -5.32
C ILE A 181 -1.14 -23.14 -4.77
N LEU A 182 -0.88 -22.80 -3.51
CA LEU A 182 0.44 -23.00 -2.89
C LEU A 182 0.76 -24.49 -2.74
N GLU A 183 -0.20 -25.32 -2.34
CA GLU A 183 -0.05 -26.79 -2.27
C GLU A 183 0.26 -27.38 -3.65
N LEU A 184 -0.40 -26.91 -4.71
CA LEU A 184 -0.14 -27.35 -6.08
C LEU A 184 1.25 -26.92 -6.57
N VAL A 185 1.67 -25.69 -6.28
CA VAL A 185 2.98 -25.16 -6.68
C VAL A 185 4.11 -25.82 -5.90
N ALA A 186 3.90 -26.14 -4.63
CA ALA A 186 4.87 -26.80 -3.78
C ALA A 186 4.84 -28.33 -3.88
N HIS A 187 4.01 -28.89 -4.77
CA HIS A 187 3.84 -30.33 -4.90
C HIS A 187 5.16 -31.02 -5.25
N LEU A 188 5.45 -32.11 -4.54
CA LEU A 188 6.63 -32.94 -4.75
C LEU A 188 6.23 -34.41 -4.77
N GLU A 189 6.58 -35.10 -5.85
CA GLU A 189 6.55 -36.55 -5.88
C GLU A 189 7.88 -37.09 -5.32
N PRO A 190 7.87 -37.81 -4.18
CA PRO A 190 9.09 -38.40 -3.64
C PRO A 190 9.59 -39.55 -4.54
N ALA A 191 10.89 -39.84 -4.45
CA ALA A 191 11.48 -40.98 -5.14
C ALA A 191 10.83 -42.32 -4.68
N PRO A 192 10.86 -43.38 -5.50
CA PRO A 192 10.32 -44.68 -5.10
C PRO A 192 10.96 -45.19 -3.79
N GLY A 193 10.13 -45.51 -2.80
CA GLY A 193 10.60 -45.93 -1.47
C GLY A 193 10.91 -44.80 -0.50
N ALA A 194 10.75 -43.54 -0.92
CA ALA A 194 10.81 -42.37 -0.05
C ALA A 194 9.41 -41.81 0.23
N PHE A 195 9.30 -41.09 1.33
CA PHE A 195 8.08 -40.41 1.74
C PHE A 195 8.33 -38.91 1.87
N ALA A 196 7.35 -38.09 1.50
CA ALA A 196 7.43 -36.64 1.69
C ALA A 196 6.30 -36.16 2.60
N LEU A 197 6.67 -35.44 3.66
CA LEU A 197 5.77 -34.71 4.53
C LEU A 197 5.75 -33.24 4.08
N MET A 198 4.60 -32.85 3.57
CA MET A 198 4.34 -31.51 3.03
C MET A 198 3.58 -30.67 4.07
N PRO A 199 3.80 -29.34 4.08
CA PRO A 199 3.12 -28.47 5.02
C PRO A 199 1.65 -28.33 4.59
N ARG A 200 0.72 -28.50 5.53
CA ARG A 200 -0.70 -28.26 5.25
C ARG A 200 -1.00 -26.78 5.47
N ILE A 201 -1.37 -26.07 4.42
CA ILE A 201 -1.64 -24.63 4.52
C ILE A 201 -3.11 -24.45 4.88
N ALA A 202 -3.38 -24.10 6.13
CA ALA A 202 -4.75 -23.86 6.56
C ALA A 202 -5.30 -22.55 5.99
N PHE A 203 -6.57 -22.55 5.60
CA PHE A 203 -7.28 -21.34 5.16
C PHE A 203 -7.42 -20.27 6.26
N PHE A 204 -7.34 -20.65 7.54
CA PHE A 204 -7.31 -19.72 8.68
C PHE A 204 -5.89 -19.33 9.12
N ASP A 205 -4.85 -19.70 8.37
CA ASP A 205 -3.52 -19.18 8.65
C ASP A 205 -3.52 -17.65 8.50
N PRO A 206 -3.15 -16.88 9.56
CA PRO A 206 -3.13 -15.41 9.50
C PRO A 206 -2.26 -14.88 8.35
N ARG A 207 -1.23 -15.60 7.93
CA ARG A 207 -0.39 -15.21 6.78
C ARG A 207 -1.16 -15.29 5.47
N VAL A 208 -1.96 -16.35 5.29
CA VAL A 208 -2.82 -16.55 4.12
C VAL A 208 -3.90 -15.47 4.08
N ILE A 209 -4.52 -15.18 5.23
CA ILE A 209 -5.51 -14.09 5.35
C ILE A 209 -4.89 -12.75 4.92
N VAL A 210 -3.72 -12.41 5.48
CA VAL A 210 -3.03 -11.15 5.14
C VAL A 210 -2.67 -11.10 3.66
N ALA A 211 -2.12 -12.17 3.09
CA ALA A 211 -1.75 -12.19 1.67
C ALA A 211 -2.97 -12.10 0.74
N ALA A 212 -4.05 -12.81 1.05
CA ALA A 212 -5.29 -12.80 0.26
C ALA A 212 -5.89 -11.38 0.21
N PHE A 213 -6.04 -10.71 1.36
CA PHE A 213 -6.60 -9.36 1.42
C PHE A 213 -5.63 -8.28 0.92
N ALA A 214 -4.31 -8.47 1.05
CA ALA A 214 -3.33 -7.58 0.44
C ALA A 214 -3.39 -7.65 -1.09
N LEU A 215 -3.44 -8.86 -1.66
CA LEU A 215 -3.56 -9.07 -3.10
C LEU A 215 -4.92 -8.57 -3.61
N SER A 216 -6.02 -8.82 -2.89
CA SER A 216 -7.33 -8.30 -3.28
C SER A 216 -7.38 -6.78 -3.24
N SER A 217 -6.74 -6.14 -2.25
CA SER A 217 -6.62 -4.68 -2.17
C SER A 217 -5.84 -4.10 -3.35
N ALA A 218 -4.71 -4.71 -3.71
CA ALA A 218 -3.94 -4.30 -4.88
C ALA A 218 -4.76 -4.44 -6.17
N LEU A 219 -5.49 -5.55 -6.33
CA LEU A 219 -6.36 -5.79 -7.49
C LEU A 219 -7.52 -4.80 -7.54
N ALA A 220 -8.17 -4.52 -6.40
CA ALA A 220 -9.28 -3.60 -6.30
C ALA A 220 -8.88 -2.17 -6.67
N VAL A 221 -7.67 -1.75 -6.31
CA VAL A 221 -7.12 -0.47 -6.77
C VAL A 221 -6.96 -0.46 -8.28
N ILE A 222 -6.35 -1.49 -8.87
CA ILE A 222 -6.15 -1.58 -10.32
C ILE A 222 -7.51 -1.56 -11.04
N VAL A 223 -8.44 -2.42 -10.64
CA VAL A 223 -9.79 -2.49 -11.21
C VAL A 223 -10.53 -1.16 -11.03
N GLY A 224 -10.47 -0.54 -9.86
CA GLY A 224 -11.09 0.76 -9.59
C GLY A 224 -10.53 1.87 -10.48
N GLN A 225 -9.22 1.91 -10.68
CA GLN A 225 -8.59 2.87 -11.58
C GLN A 225 -9.01 2.66 -13.05
N PHE A 226 -9.10 1.41 -13.51
CA PHE A 226 -9.52 1.11 -14.88
C PHE A 226 -11.03 1.32 -15.12
N ALA A 227 -11.87 0.91 -14.17
CA ALA A 227 -13.32 0.92 -14.33
C ALA A 227 -13.94 2.30 -14.07
N LEU A 228 -13.46 3.02 -13.06
CA LEU A 228 -14.03 4.31 -12.63
C LEU A 228 -13.21 5.51 -13.13
N GLY A 229 -11.99 5.27 -13.64
CA GLY A 229 -11.20 6.25 -14.37
C GLY A 229 -10.93 7.55 -13.59
N PRO A 230 -11.07 8.73 -14.23
CA PRO A 230 -10.80 10.02 -13.60
C PRO A 230 -11.68 10.32 -12.38
N ALA A 231 -12.92 9.84 -12.35
CA ALA A 231 -13.86 10.08 -11.26
C ALA A 231 -13.39 9.43 -9.94
N ALA A 232 -12.87 8.20 -10.03
CA ALA A 232 -12.28 7.50 -8.89
C ALA A 232 -11.08 8.27 -8.29
N MET A 233 -10.25 8.85 -9.14
CA MET A 233 -9.10 9.64 -8.71
C MET A 233 -9.52 10.98 -8.10
N ALA A 234 -10.52 11.63 -8.68
CA ALA A 234 -11.11 12.85 -8.14
C ALA A 234 -11.71 12.60 -6.76
N TRP A 235 -12.51 11.54 -6.61
CA TRP A 235 -13.07 11.10 -5.32
C TRP A 235 -11.97 10.80 -4.28
N ALA A 236 -10.91 10.08 -4.68
CA ALA A 236 -9.82 9.77 -3.75
C ALA A 236 -9.10 11.04 -3.26
N ARG A 237 -8.83 12.00 -4.16
CA ARG A 237 -8.22 13.29 -3.77
C ARG A 237 -9.17 14.13 -2.92
N GLY A 238 -10.45 14.24 -3.31
CA GLY A 238 -11.48 14.91 -2.52
C GLY A 238 -11.64 14.31 -1.11
N THR A 239 -11.57 12.98 -1.00
CA THR A 239 -11.67 12.25 0.28
C THR A 239 -10.50 12.59 1.20
N LEU A 240 -9.27 12.57 0.70
CA LEU A 240 -8.08 12.88 1.50
C LEU A 240 -8.04 14.34 1.97
N ARG A 241 -8.69 15.24 1.25
CA ARG A 241 -8.86 16.64 1.63
C ARG A 241 -10.02 16.89 2.59
N GLY A 242 -10.79 15.85 2.89
CA GLY A 242 -11.97 15.97 3.72
C GLY A 242 -13.09 16.77 3.07
N TRP A 243 -13.27 16.67 1.74
CA TRP A 243 -14.47 17.20 1.07
C TRP A 243 -15.67 16.29 1.30
N HIS A 244 -15.45 14.98 1.42
CA HIS A 244 -16.50 13.97 1.59
C HIS A 244 -16.70 13.58 3.07
N ARG A 245 -17.02 14.54 3.94
CA ARG A 245 -17.10 14.36 5.41
C ARG A 245 -18.38 13.66 5.91
N ASN A 246 -19.18 13.08 5.02
CA ASN A 246 -20.46 12.47 5.40
C ASN A 246 -20.28 11.15 6.18
N ALA A 247 -19.06 10.62 6.28
CA ALA A 247 -18.75 9.39 7.00
C ALA A 247 -18.24 9.67 8.42
N SER A 248 -18.57 8.80 9.37
CA SER A 248 -18.09 8.87 10.76
C SER A 248 -17.42 7.56 11.22
N GLY A 249 -16.51 7.66 12.19
CA GLY A 249 -15.87 6.52 12.82
C GLY A 249 -15.08 5.61 11.85
N LEU A 250 -15.45 4.32 11.81
CA LEU A 250 -14.77 3.31 10.99
C LEU A 250 -14.94 3.56 9.50
N GLU A 251 -16.09 4.08 9.07
CA GLU A 251 -16.35 4.38 7.66
C GLU A 251 -15.41 5.46 7.15
N ALA A 252 -15.19 6.53 7.93
CA ALA A 252 -14.26 7.59 7.58
C ALA A 252 -12.83 7.03 7.44
N THR A 253 -12.43 6.16 8.36
CA THR A 253 -11.11 5.51 8.33
C THR A 253 -10.96 4.63 7.09
N ALA A 254 -11.98 3.84 6.74
CA ALA A 254 -11.99 2.99 5.56
C ALA A 254 -11.91 3.80 4.25
N ARG A 255 -12.71 4.87 4.13
CA ARG A 255 -12.67 5.77 2.96
C ARG A 255 -11.29 6.40 2.80
N LEU A 256 -10.67 6.88 3.88
CA LEU A 256 -9.31 7.42 3.86
C LEU A 256 -8.27 6.37 3.43
N ALA A 257 -8.37 5.14 3.95
CA ALA A 257 -7.47 4.05 3.57
C ALA A 257 -7.60 3.70 2.08
N ILE A 258 -8.83 3.57 1.57
CA ILE A 258 -9.12 3.32 0.15
C ILE A 258 -8.56 4.46 -0.70
N ALA A 259 -8.82 5.71 -0.34
CA ALA A 259 -8.32 6.87 -1.07
C ALA A 259 -6.78 6.91 -1.14
N ARG A 260 -6.08 6.58 -0.04
CA ARG A 260 -4.61 6.46 -0.04
C ARG A 260 -4.13 5.34 -0.95
N LEU A 261 -4.76 4.16 -0.89
CA LEU A 261 -4.41 3.01 -1.73
C LEU A 261 -4.60 3.32 -3.21
N MET A 262 -5.67 4.05 -3.57
CA MET A 262 -5.95 4.44 -4.95
C MET A 262 -4.92 5.41 -5.53
N LEU A 263 -4.41 6.36 -4.73
CA LEU A 263 -3.41 7.32 -5.18
C LEU A 263 -1.97 6.76 -5.15
N VAL A 264 -1.71 5.75 -4.29
CA VAL A 264 -0.38 5.16 -4.12
C VAL A 264 -0.41 3.66 -4.41
N SER A 265 -0.86 3.30 -5.62
CA SER A 265 -1.02 1.89 -6.05
C SER A 265 0.26 1.05 -5.92
N ARG A 266 1.44 1.68 -6.05
CA ARG A 266 2.74 1.03 -5.84
C ARG A 266 2.91 0.46 -4.43
N VAL A 267 2.39 1.15 -3.42
CA VAL A 267 2.45 0.68 -2.03
C VAL A 267 1.54 -0.52 -1.83
N ALA A 268 0.35 -0.51 -2.42
CA ALA A 268 -0.55 -1.67 -2.40
C ALA A 268 0.12 -2.90 -3.02
N GLY A 269 0.76 -2.74 -4.19
CA GLY A 269 1.51 -3.80 -4.85
C GLY A 269 2.70 -4.31 -4.03
N LEU A 270 3.44 -3.41 -3.38
CA LEU A 270 4.57 -3.79 -2.53
C LEU A 270 4.10 -4.56 -1.28
N ILE A 271 3.03 -4.13 -0.63
CA ILE A 271 2.44 -4.85 0.52
C ILE A 271 1.98 -6.24 0.09
N ALA A 272 1.28 -6.36 -1.04
CA ALA A 272 0.87 -7.65 -1.59
C ALA A 272 2.07 -8.55 -1.91
N GLY A 273 3.11 -8.00 -2.54
CA GLY A 273 4.34 -8.73 -2.86
C GLY A 273 5.04 -9.25 -1.60
N VAL A 274 5.22 -8.40 -0.58
CA VAL A 274 5.83 -8.81 0.70
C VAL A 274 5.00 -9.89 1.38
N ALA A 275 3.66 -9.76 1.39
CA ALA A 275 2.79 -10.76 1.99
C ALA A 275 2.89 -12.12 1.28
N ILE A 276 2.91 -12.14 -0.05
CA ILE A 276 3.07 -13.38 -0.83
C ILE A 276 4.46 -13.99 -0.60
N VAL A 277 5.53 -13.20 -0.66
CA VAL A 277 6.88 -13.70 -0.44
C VAL A 277 7.04 -14.29 0.96
N SER A 278 6.39 -13.70 1.97
CA SER A 278 6.40 -14.21 3.33
C SER A 278 5.72 -15.59 3.50
N LEU A 279 4.87 -15.99 2.55
CA LEU A 279 4.24 -17.32 2.53
C LEU A 279 5.11 -18.41 1.89
N LEU A 280 6.08 -18.04 1.04
CA LEU A 280 6.88 -19.01 0.31
C LEU A 280 7.64 -19.97 1.23
N PRO A 281 8.33 -19.53 2.30
CA PRO A 281 9.01 -20.46 3.20
C PRO A 281 8.08 -21.52 3.78
N SER A 282 6.87 -21.13 4.20
CA SER A 282 5.88 -22.08 4.72
C SER A 282 5.34 -23.03 3.67
N ALA A 283 5.27 -22.62 2.40
CA ALA A 283 4.81 -23.49 1.31
C ALA A 283 5.88 -24.52 0.92
N PHE A 284 7.16 -24.14 0.96
CA PHE A 284 8.27 -25.02 0.58
C PHE A 284 8.89 -25.80 1.74
N ALA A 285 8.42 -25.60 2.97
CA ALA A 285 8.89 -26.32 4.14
C ALA A 285 8.44 -27.79 4.09
N ARG A 286 9.35 -28.73 3.88
CA ARG A 286 9.06 -30.16 3.70
C ARG A 286 10.07 -31.05 4.40
N ALA A 287 9.66 -32.25 4.77
CA ALA A 287 10.57 -33.30 5.23
C ALA A 287 10.49 -34.50 4.28
N VAL A 288 11.63 -34.98 3.79
CA VAL A 288 11.72 -36.21 2.99
C VAL A 288 12.33 -37.29 3.87
N ILE A 289 11.71 -38.45 3.92
CA ILE A 289 12.13 -39.61 4.71
C ILE A 289 12.44 -40.74 3.74
N ASP A 290 13.68 -41.22 3.75
CA ASP A 290 14.14 -42.30 2.89
C ASP A 290 15.09 -43.26 3.64
N GLY A 291 15.76 -44.15 2.91
CA GLY A 291 16.68 -45.12 3.50
C GLY A 291 17.98 -44.50 4.03
N ASP A 292 18.36 -43.32 3.53
CA ASP A 292 19.60 -42.64 3.93
C ASP A 292 19.37 -41.77 5.17
N GLY A 293 18.16 -41.24 5.36
CA GLY A 293 17.79 -40.53 6.58
C GLY A 293 16.51 -39.71 6.46
N ILE A 294 16.48 -38.63 7.23
CA ILE A 294 15.39 -37.66 7.29
C ILE A 294 15.94 -36.30 6.91
N HIS A 295 15.46 -35.76 5.80
CA HIS A 295 15.92 -34.52 5.18
C HIS A 295 14.85 -33.43 5.31
N GLU A 296 15.02 -32.51 6.25
CA GLU A 296 14.11 -31.39 6.46
C GLU A 296 14.61 -30.15 5.71
N ALA A 297 13.84 -29.71 4.71
CA ALA A 297 14.03 -28.44 4.04
C ALA A 297 13.00 -27.44 4.58
N SER A 298 13.42 -26.42 5.30
CA SER A 298 12.52 -25.40 5.91
C SER A 298 11.99 -24.34 4.92
N GLY A 299 12.19 -24.53 3.62
CA GLY A 299 11.85 -23.55 2.57
C GLY A 299 12.82 -22.37 2.46
N LEU A 300 13.83 -22.28 3.35
CA LEU A 300 14.95 -21.33 3.26
C LEU A 300 16.27 -22.12 3.17
N PRO A 301 17.18 -21.76 2.23
CA PRO A 301 18.34 -22.59 1.89
C PRO A 301 19.39 -22.75 3.00
N PHE A 302 19.30 -22.01 4.10
CA PHE A 302 20.27 -22.03 5.21
C PHE A 302 19.71 -22.63 6.51
N LEU A 303 18.47 -23.12 6.47
CA LEU A 303 17.75 -23.62 7.64
C LEU A 303 17.27 -25.07 7.43
N SER A 304 17.91 -25.81 6.52
CA SER A 304 17.66 -27.24 6.35
C SER A 304 18.44 -28.05 7.38
N SER A 305 17.84 -29.11 7.89
CA SER A 305 18.48 -30.08 8.77
C SER A 305 18.38 -31.48 8.16
N ASP A 306 19.46 -32.24 8.29
CA ASP A 306 19.51 -33.64 7.92
C ASP A 306 19.74 -34.44 9.19
N HIS A 307 18.89 -35.43 9.44
CA HIS A 307 18.99 -36.33 10.58
C HIS A 307 19.24 -37.76 10.08
N SER A 308 20.21 -38.44 10.69
CA SER A 308 20.43 -39.86 10.46
C SER A 308 19.39 -40.68 11.20
N TRP A 309 19.13 -41.91 10.74
CA TRP A 309 18.35 -42.89 11.50
C TRP A 309 18.94 -43.17 12.88
N ALA A 310 20.26 -43.02 13.06
CA ALA A 310 20.91 -43.15 14.36
C ALA A 310 20.52 -42.04 15.36
N ASP A 311 20.05 -40.89 14.87
CA ASP A 311 19.63 -39.77 15.70
C ASP A 311 18.19 -39.93 16.19
N VAL A 312 17.42 -40.87 15.61
CA VAL A 312 16.05 -41.17 16.01
C VAL A 312 16.07 -42.04 17.26
N SER A 313 15.45 -41.56 18.33
CA SER A 313 15.36 -42.27 19.62
C SER A 313 14.12 -43.14 19.76
N ASP A 314 12.98 -42.71 19.19
CA ASP A 314 11.73 -43.46 19.23
C ASP A 314 10.81 -43.12 18.05
N VAL A 315 9.90 -44.06 17.75
CA VAL A 315 8.84 -43.94 16.75
C VAL A 315 7.50 -44.21 17.44
N VAL A 316 6.73 -43.14 17.65
CA VAL A 316 5.49 -43.16 18.43
C VAL A 316 4.28 -43.07 17.49
N SER A 317 3.27 -43.90 17.75
CA SER A 317 1.94 -43.73 17.14
C SER A 317 1.08 -42.81 18.01
N LEU A 318 0.53 -41.76 17.40
CA LEU A 318 -0.35 -40.80 18.05
C LEU A 318 -1.79 -41.07 17.60
N ALA A 319 -2.68 -41.41 18.53
CA ALA A 319 -4.09 -41.58 18.21
C ALA A 319 -4.70 -40.25 17.71
N VAL A 320 -5.47 -40.31 16.62
CA VAL A 320 -6.23 -39.16 16.10
C VAL A 320 -7.74 -39.37 16.31
N GLY A 321 -8.50 -38.28 16.26
CA GLY A 321 -9.96 -38.34 16.40
C GLY A 321 -10.60 -39.18 15.29
N PHE A 322 -11.75 -39.79 15.59
CA PHE A 322 -12.53 -40.54 14.59
C PHE A 322 -12.79 -39.67 13.35
N GLY A 323 -12.37 -40.14 12.17
CA GLY A 323 -12.59 -39.46 10.88
C GLY A 323 -11.50 -38.47 10.45
N GLU A 324 -10.48 -38.21 11.28
CA GLU A 324 -9.37 -37.31 10.90
C GLU A 324 -8.37 -37.96 9.93
N ARG A 325 -8.16 -39.29 10.04
CA ARG A 325 -7.37 -40.10 9.09
C ARG A 325 -7.96 -41.48 8.88
N ALA A 326 -7.74 -42.04 7.68
CA ALA A 326 -8.20 -43.38 7.31
C ALA A 326 -7.64 -44.48 8.23
N GLU A 327 -6.43 -44.31 8.74
CA GLU A 327 -5.73 -45.32 9.55
C GLU A 327 -5.89 -45.11 11.06
N GLY A 328 -6.49 -43.99 11.49
CA GLY A 328 -6.79 -43.72 12.90
C GLY A 328 -5.61 -43.32 13.79
N PHE A 329 -4.39 -43.16 13.24
CA PHE A 329 -3.23 -42.63 13.96
C PHE A 329 -2.30 -41.80 13.06
N ASP A 330 -1.47 -40.98 13.71
CA ASP A 330 -0.34 -40.25 13.14
C ASP A 330 0.98 -40.87 13.61
N THR A 331 2.06 -40.65 12.85
CA THR A 331 3.41 -41.10 13.21
C THR A 331 4.21 -39.91 13.71
N MET A 332 4.94 -40.09 14.81
CA MET A 332 5.87 -39.10 15.35
C MET A 332 7.25 -39.74 15.56
N LEU A 333 8.25 -39.17 14.91
CA LEU A 333 9.66 -39.47 15.14
C LEU A 333 10.16 -38.55 16.25
N VAL A 334 10.84 -39.12 17.24
CA VAL A 334 11.45 -38.38 18.33
C VAL A 334 12.95 -38.50 18.21
N PHE A 335 13.64 -37.38 18.02
CA PHE A 335 15.09 -37.33 17.88
C PHE A 335 15.77 -37.29 19.26
N SER A 336 17.04 -37.69 19.30
CA SER A 336 17.86 -37.78 20.51
C SER A 336 18.13 -36.43 21.18
N ASP A 337 18.07 -35.33 20.42
CA ASP A 337 18.13 -33.95 20.90
C ASP A 337 16.78 -33.41 21.44
N GLY A 338 15.72 -34.21 21.33
CA GLY A 338 14.36 -33.88 21.76
C GLY A 338 13.49 -33.24 20.68
N GLU A 339 14.00 -33.02 19.46
CA GLU A 339 13.20 -32.58 18.31
C GLU A 339 12.14 -33.64 17.92
N ARG A 340 11.05 -33.20 17.28
CA ARG A 340 9.95 -34.08 16.91
C ARG A 340 9.44 -33.78 15.51
N LEU A 341 9.51 -34.78 14.64
CA LEU A 341 8.87 -34.76 13.34
C LEU A 341 7.57 -35.56 13.40
N SER A 342 6.43 -34.91 13.20
CA SER A 342 5.13 -35.58 13.16
C SER A 342 4.49 -35.49 11.78
N THR A 343 3.74 -36.53 11.40
CA THR A 343 2.84 -36.48 10.26
C THR A 343 1.57 -35.70 10.56
N ARG A 344 1.29 -35.34 11.82
CA ARG A 344 0.11 -34.56 12.22
C ARG A 344 0.11 -33.17 11.59
N GLY A 345 -1.01 -32.78 10.99
CA GLY A 345 -1.14 -31.47 10.34
C GLY A 345 -0.26 -31.29 9.11
N ARG A 346 0.25 -32.39 8.54
CA ARG A 346 1.03 -32.43 7.30
C ARG A 346 0.37 -33.37 6.30
N ASP A 347 0.51 -33.03 5.03
CA ASP A 347 0.08 -33.91 3.95
C ASP A 347 1.20 -34.90 3.62
N LEU A 348 0.81 -36.12 3.26
CA LEU A 348 1.73 -37.21 3.00
C LEU A 348 1.70 -37.59 1.52
N ALA A 349 2.88 -37.64 0.90
CA ALA A 349 3.10 -38.23 -0.41
C ALA A 349 4.06 -39.43 -0.32
N GLY A 350 3.94 -40.38 -1.26
CA GLY A 350 4.80 -41.57 -1.35
C GLY A 350 4.30 -42.81 -0.61
N GLY A 351 3.17 -42.74 0.11
CA GLY A 351 2.57 -43.91 0.76
C GLY A 351 1.55 -43.56 1.84
N THR A 352 1.28 -44.50 2.76
CA THR A 352 0.36 -44.32 3.89
C THR A 352 1.10 -44.06 5.21
N VAL A 353 0.39 -43.58 6.23
CA VAL A 353 0.97 -43.26 7.54
C VAL A 353 1.47 -44.53 8.24
N ARG A 354 0.77 -45.64 8.03
CA ARG A 354 1.17 -47.01 8.42
C ARG A 354 2.46 -47.42 7.75
N GLN A 355 2.60 -47.20 6.44
CA GLN A 355 3.83 -47.53 5.72
C GLN A 355 5.02 -46.74 6.25
N ILE A 356 4.86 -45.44 6.55
CA ILE A 356 5.90 -44.66 7.23
C ILE A 356 6.22 -45.24 8.60
N TYR A 357 5.22 -45.56 9.41
CA TYR A 357 5.43 -46.07 10.76
C TYR A 357 6.24 -47.38 10.74
N ASP A 358 5.84 -48.31 9.89
CA ASP A 358 6.50 -49.60 9.74
C ASP A 358 7.92 -49.42 9.17
N PHE A 359 8.09 -48.53 8.18
CA PHE A 359 9.39 -48.17 7.61
C PHE A 359 10.35 -47.57 8.64
N ALA A 360 9.90 -46.59 9.43
CA ALA A 360 10.70 -45.96 10.46
C ALA A 360 11.07 -46.95 11.58
N ARG A 361 10.15 -47.86 11.94
CA ARG A 361 10.43 -48.92 12.93
C ARG A 361 11.47 -49.94 12.45
N VAL A 362 11.56 -50.19 11.15
CA VAL A 362 12.58 -51.08 10.58
C VAL A 362 13.95 -50.40 10.58
N ASN A 363 14.04 -49.14 10.14
CA ASN A 363 15.31 -48.42 10.07
C ASN A 363 15.87 -47.97 11.45
N LEU A 364 15.04 -47.99 12.50
CA LEU A 364 15.48 -47.77 13.88
C LEU A 364 16.26 -48.97 14.48
N ARG A 365 16.12 -50.19 13.91
CA ARG A 365 16.68 -51.43 14.47
C ARG A 365 18.10 -51.71 14.01
#